data_AF-A0A849TEG4-F1
#
_entry.id   AF-A0A849TEG4-F1
#
_cell.length_a   1.000
_cell.length_b   1.000
_cell.length_c   1.000
_cell.angle_alpha   90.00
_cell.angle_beta   90.00
_cell.angle_gamma   90.00
#
_symmetry.space_group_name_H-M   'P 1'
#
loop_
_entity.id
_entity.type
_entity.pdbx_description
1 polymer ?
#
loop_
_entity_poly.entity_id
_entity_poly.type
_entity_poly.pdbx_seq_one_letter_code
_entity_poly.pdbx_strand_id
1 'polypeptide(L)'
;MISYEVYKILHIMTLLTLLFSVGLSLNNVEISSKRSFRIIYGVVSFLVFVGGMGLIARIGIKHGEAFPAWIMVKIVAWIVLNLLIVLILKTKNQKTKYFCAVTIAVVVFIAVMSAITKML
;
A
#
# COMPACT_ATOMS: atom_id res chain seq x y z
N MET A 1 -17.42 -4.33 18.64
CA MET A 1 -16.11 -3.89 18.09
C MET A 1 -15.76 -4.77 16.90
N ILE A 2 -15.24 -4.24 15.78
CA ILE A 2 -14.88 -5.04 14.58
C ILE A 2 -13.77 -6.05 14.89
N SER A 3 -13.94 -7.33 14.52
CA SER A 3 -12.97 -8.39 14.85
C SER A 3 -11.63 -8.23 14.11
N TYR A 4 -10.57 -8.85 14.66
CA TYR A 4 -9.25 -8.89 14.02
C TYR A 4 -9.29 -9.47 12.60
N GLU A 5 -10.10 -10.51 12.41
CA GLU A 5 -10.28 -11.16 11.10
C GLU A 5 -10.88 -10.20 10.06
N VAL A 6 -11.82 -9.34 10.46
CA VAL A 6 -12.39 -8.33 9.54
C VAL A 6 -11.33 -7.31 9.12
N TYR A 7 -10.46 -6.85 10.04
CA TYR A 7 -9.35 -5.96 9.67
C TYR A 7 -8.36 -6.64 8.72
N LYS A 8 -8.10 -7.93 8.92
CA LYS A 8 -7.20 -8.72 8.06
C LYS A 8 -7.75 -8.82 6.65
N ILE A 9 -9.03 -9.17 6.51
CA ILE A 9 -9.72 -9.24 5.22
C ILE A 9 -9.73 -7.86 4.55
N LEU A 10 -10.11 -6.79 5.29
CA LEU A 10 -10.15 -5.44 4.75
C LEU A 10 -8.78 -4.99 4.22
N HIS A 11 -7.70 -5.22 4.98
CA HIS A 11 -6.36 -4.85 4.57
C HIS A 11 -5.92 -5.61 3.30
N ILE A 12 -6.19 -6.91 3.22
CA ILE A 12 -5.84 -7.72 2.03
C ILE A 12 -6.67 -7.29 0.81
N MET A 13 -7.99 -7.12 0.96
CA MET A 13 -8.88 -6.74 -0.14
C MET A 13 -8.53 -5.36 -0.72
N THR A 14 -8.24 -4.39 0.15
CA THR A 14 -7.84 -3.05 -0.27
C THR A 14 -6.46 -3.06 -0.94
N LEU A 15 -5.53 -3.88 -0.46
CA LEU A 15 -4.20 -4.03 -1.07
C LEU A 15 -4.28 -4.68 -2.45
N LEU A 16 -5.09 -5.72 -2.63
CA LEU A 16 -5.32 -6.33 -3.94
C LEU A 16 -5.98 -5.35 -4.91
N THR A 17 -6.96 -4.59 -4.45
CA THR A 17 -7.62 -3.55 -5.26
C THR A 17 -6.63 -2.47 -5.68
N LEU A 18 -5.73 -2.08 -4.78
CA LEU A 18 -4.67 -1.12 -5.06
C LEU A 18 -3.70 -1.66 -6.14
N LEU A 19 -3.21 -2.89 -6.00
CA LEU A 19 -2.32 -3.50 -7.00
C LEU A 19 -3.01 -3.65 -8.36
N PHE A 20 -4.28 -4.05 -8.37
CA PHE A 20 -5.08 -4.16 -9.58
C PHE A 20 -5.22 -2.80 -10.29
N SER A 21 -5.47 -1.73 -9.53
CA SER A 21 -5.57 -0.38 -10.09
C SER A 21 -4.24 0.09 -10.71
N VAL A 22 -3.10 -0.27 -10.12
CA VAL A 22 -1.79 -0.01 -10.72
C VAL A 22 -1.65 -0.75 -12.04
N GLY A 23 -1.99 -2.05 -12.09
CA GLY A 23 -1.96 -2.84 -13.32
C GLY A 23 -2.82 -2.25 -14.44
N LEU A 24 -4.01 -1.75 -14.13
CA LEU A 24 -4.87 -1.06 -15.10
C LEU A 24 -4.22 0.24 -15.62
N SER A 25 -3.57 1.01 -14.75
CA SER A 25 -2.89 2.27 -15.09
C SER A 25 -1.66 2.09 -16.01
N LEU A 26 -1.03 0.90 -15.95
CA LEU A 26 0.08 0.54 -16.83
C LEU A 26 -0.38 0.32 -18.28
N ASN A 27 -1.55 -0.27 -18.47
CA ASN A 27 -2.04 -0.65 -19.80
C ASN A 27 -2.95 0.42 -20.44
N ASN A 28 -3.66 1.21 -19.64
CA ASN A 28 -4.65 2.18 -20.12
C ASN A 28 -4.36 3.61 -19.64
N VAL A 29 -3.61 4.36 -20.46
CA VAL A 29 -3.21 5.74 -20.14
C VAL A 29 -4.44 6.66 -19.96
N GLU A 30 -5.50 6.45 -20.73
CA GLU A 30 -6.74 7.25 -20.61
C GLU A 30 -7.48 7.02 -19.29
N ILE A 31 -7.44 5.82 -18.73
CA ILE A 31 -8.07 5.55 -17.43
C ILE A 31 -7.27 6.26 -16.33
N SER A 32 -5.94 6.22 -16.42
CA SER A 32 -5.05 6.85 -15.43
C SER A 32 -5.19 8.38 -15.34
N SER A 33 -5.60 9.04 -16.43
CA SER A 33 -5.78 10.50 -16.47
C SER A 33 -7.11 10.97 -15.86
N LYS A 34 -8.12 10.10 -15.79
CA LYS A 34 -9.44 10.40 -15.24
C LYS A 34 -9.33 10.83 -13.78
N ARG A 35 -9.93 11.98 -13.44
CA ARG A 35 -9.93 12.53 -12.08
C ARG A 35 -10.51 11.55 -11.07
N SER A 36 -11.62 10.89 -11.41
CA SER A 36 -12.29 9.91 -10.56
C SER A 36 -11.37 8.73 -10.22
N PHE A 37 -10.59 8.25 -11.20
CA PHE A 37 -9.64 7.15 -10.97
C PHE A 37 -8.56 7.53 -9.97
N ARG A 38 -7.99 8.75 -10.07
CA ARG A 38 -6.98 9.25 -9.13
C ARG A 38 -7.54 9.43 -7.71
N ILE A 39 -8.79 9.86 -7.57
CA ILE A 39 -9.46 9.97 -6.27
C ILE A 39 -9.68 8.59 -5.66
N ILE A 40 -10.24 7.65 -6.43
CA ILE A 40 -10.48 6.27 -5.96
C ILE A 40 -9.17 5.63 -5.52
N TYR A 41 -8.11 5.81 -6.31
CA TYR A 41 -6.79 5.32 -5.96
C TYR A 41 -6.31 5.85 -4.60
N GLY A 42 -6.43 7.16 -4.36
CA GLY A 42 -6.07 7.76 -3.07
C GLY A 42 -6.89 7.21 -1.90
N VAL A 43 -8.20 7.04 -2.08
CA VAL A 43 -9.09 6.46 -1.06
C VAL A 43 -8.72 5.01 -0.77
N VAL A 44 -8.51 4.18 -1.80
CA VAL A 44 -8.13 2.78 -1.64
C VAL A 44 -6.79 2.66 -0.92
N SER A 45 -5.80 3.49 -1.28
CA SER A 45 -4.51 3.52 -0.59
C SER A 45 -4.61 3.92 0.88
N PHE A 46 -5.49 4.88 1.19
CA PHE A 46 -5.78 5.25 2.56
C PHE A 46 -6.46 4.10 3.33
N LEU A 47 -7.38 3.38 2.70
CA LEU A 47 -8.01 2.19 3.30
C LEU A 47 -7.00 1.07 3.59
N VAL A 48 -6.00 0.87 2.71
CA VAL A 48 -4.88 -0.05 2.98
C VAL A 48 -4.18 0.33 4.28
N PHE A 49 -3.86 1.62 4.43
CA PHE A 49 -3.19 2.14 5.63
C PHE A 49 -4.03 1.96 6.90
N VAL A 50 -5.30 2.36 6.85
CA VAL A 50 -6.24 2.22 7.98
C VAL A 50 -6.44 0.75 8.35
N GLY A 51 -6.57 -0.14 7.37
CA GLY A 51 -6.64 -1.59 7.62
C GLY A 51 -5.39 -2.12 8.33
N GLY A 52 -4.21 -1.66 7.93
CA GLY A 52 -2.93 -2.03 8.57
C GLY A 52 -2.82 -1.50 10.01
N MET A 53 -3.21 -0.25 10.24
CA MET A 53 -3.25 0.34 11.59
C MET A 53 -4.27 -0.33 12.50
N GLY A 54 -5.43 -0.71 11.97
CA GLY A 54 -6.45 -1.46 12.70
C GLY A 54 -5.95 -2.83 13.18
N LEU A 55 -5.11 -3.51 12.40
CA LEU A 55 -4.44 -4.75 12.81
C LEU A 55 -3.45 -4.48 13.96
N ILE A 56 -2.66 -3.41 13.88
CA ILE A 56 -1.70 -3.01 14.92
C ILE A 56 -2.40 -2.75 16.26
N ALA A 57 -3.54 -2.04 16.23
CA ALA A 57 -4.33 -1.74 17.42
C ALA A 57 -4.86 -3.00 18.14
N ARG A 58 -4.95 -4.14 17.43
CA ARG A 58 -5.39 -5.43 17.99
C ARG A 58 -4.25 -6.28 18.54
N ILE A 59 -2.99 -5.98 18.20
CA ILE A 59 -1.81 -6.73 18.66
C ILE A 59 -1.40 -6.30 20.08
N GLY A 60 -2.00 -5.23 20.63
CA GLY A 60 -1.85 -4.88 22.05
C GLY A 60 -0.53 -4.18 22.39
N ILE A 61 0.03 -3.41 21.44
CA ILE A 61 1.23 -2.60 21.68
C ILE A 61 0.92 -1.58 22.78
N LYS A 62 1.69 -1.62 23.87
CA LYS A 62 1.48 -0.73 25.02
C LYS A 62 1.70 0.73 24.59
N HIS A 63 0.81 1.61 25.01
CA HIS A 63 0.93 3.04 24.75
C HIS A 63 2.16 3.56 25.52
N GLY A 64 3.20 3.94 24.77
CA GLY A 64 4.47 4.43 25.33
C GLY A 64 5.72 3.64 24.90
N GLU A 65 5.55 2.44 24.33
CA GLU A 65 6.67 1.70 23.74
C GLU A 65 6.92 2.19 22.29
N ALA A 66 8.19 2.24 21.88
CA ALA A 66 8.55 2.55 20.51
C ALA A 66 7.88 1.53 19.56
N PHE A 67 7.35 1.99 18.43
CA PHE A 67 6.81 1.05 17.45
C PHE A 67 7.89 0.06 17.02
N PRO A 68 7.58 -1.24 17.02
CA PRO A 68 8.47 -2.26 16.44
C PRO A 68 8.96 -1.87 15.05
N ALA A 69 10.21 -2.20 14.73
CA ALA A 69 10.85 -1.80 13.47
C ALA A 69 10.02 -2.22 12.24
N TRP A 70 9.40 -3.40 12.26
CA TRP A 70 8.55 -3.89 11.17
C TRP A 70 7.33 -2.99 10.88
N ILE A 71 6.79 -2.29 11.88
CA ILE A 71 5.68 -1.33 11.71
C ILE A 71 6.18 -0.09 11.00
N MET A 72 7.32 0.45 11.45
CA MET A 72 7.94 1.60 10.81
C MET A 72 8.26 1.32 9.34
N VAL A 73 8.80 0.13 9.04
CA VAL A 73 9.05 -0.32 7.67
C VAL A 73 7.76 -0.32 6.84
N LYS A 74 6.63 -0.80 7.39
CA LYS A 74 5.34 -0.79 6.67
C LYS A 74 4.81 0.62 6.40
N ILE A 75 4.95 1.53 7.36
CA ILE A 75 4.55 2.93 7.18
C ILE A 75 5.38 3.59 6.09
N VAL A 76 6.71 3.44 6.15
CA VAL A 76 7.62 3.97 5.12
C VAL A 76 7.33 3.34 3.76
N ALA A 77 7.14 2.02 3.70
CA ALA A 77 6.79 1.31 2.47
C ALA A 77 5.48 1.84 1.86
N TRP A 78 4.47 2.13 2.69
CA TRP A 78 3.22 2.73 2.23
C TRP A 78 3.42 4.14 1.65
N ILE A 79 4.24 4.99 2.27
CA ILE A 79 4.58 6.32 1.74
C ILE A 79 5.28 6.20 0.38
N VAL A 80 6.31 5.35 0.31
CA VAL A 80 7.07 5.12 -0.94
C VAL A 80 6.16 4.58 -2.03
N LEU A 81 5.29 3.63 -1.72
CA LEU A 81 4.30 3.07 -2.64
C LEU A 81 3.37 4.16 -3.20
N ASN A 82 2.87 5.07 -2.36
CA ASN A 82 2.02 6.16 -2.81
C ASN A 82 2.75 7.14 -3.73
N LEU A 83 3.99 7.48 -3.40
CA LEU A 83 4.82 8.36 -4.23
C LEU A 83 5.06 7.73 -5.61
N LEU A 84 5.43 6.45 -5.66
CA LEU A 84 5.64 5.72 -6.90
C LEU A 84 4.37 5.67 -7.77
N ILE A 85 3.20 5.51 -7.15
CA ILE A 85 1.97 5.42 -7.92
C ILE A 85 1.51 6.79 -8.43
N VAL A 86 1.73 7.88 -7.67
CA VAL A 86 1.55 9.23 -8.19
C VAL A 86 2.43 9.47 -9.43
N LEU A 87 3.66 8.96 -9.44
CA LEU A 87 4.53 9.03 -10.63
C LEU A 87 3.96 8.24 -11.81
N ILE A 88 3.47 7.02 -11.59
CA ILE A 88 2.81 6.20 -12.63
C ILE A 88 1.62 6.94 -13.24
N LEU A 89 0.79 7.58 -12.41
CA LEU A 89 -0.42 8.28 -12.84
C LEU A 89 -0.12 9.61 -13.56
N LYS A 90 1.05 10.22 -13.32
CA LYS A 90 1.45 11.49 -13.95
C LYS A 90 2.28 11.29 -15.22
N THR A 91 3.08 10.24 -15.30
CA THR A 91 3.98 10.02 -16.44
C THR A 91 3.27 9.39 -17.63
N LYS A 92 3.59 9.85 -18.84
CA LYS A 92 3.20 9.18 -20.09
C LYS A 92 4.25 8.17 -20.58
N ASN A 93 5.45 8.18 -19.99
CA ASN A 93 6.53 7.31 -20.41
C ASN A 93 6.33 5.89 -19.88
N GLN A 94 6.12 4.96 -20.80
CA GLN A 94 5.86 3.56 -20.49
C GLN A 94 7.03 2.88 -19.75
N LYS A 95 8.29 3.22 -20.08
CA LYS A 95 9.47 2.65 -19.38
C LYS A 95 9.49 3.08 -17.91
N THR A 96 9.19 4.35 -17.64
CA THR A 96 9.09 4.88 -16.27
C THR A 96 7.97 4.20 -15.50
N LYS A 97 6.82 3.96 -16.14
CA LYS A 97 5.70 3.24 -15.52
C LYS A 97 6.08 1.82 -15.10
N TYR A 98 6.71 1.06 -16.00
CA TYR A 98 7.16 -0.30 -15.68
C TYR A 98 8.24 -0.31 -14.61
N PHE A 99 9.21 0.61 -14.66
CA PHE A 99 10.21 0.76 -13.61
C PHE A 99 9.54 0.99 -12.25
N CYS A 100 8.60 1.93 -12.18
CA CYS A 100 7.84 2.21 -10.95
C CYS A 100 7.05 0.96 -10.50
N ALA A 101 6.42 0.22 -11.40
CA ALA A 101 5.70 -1.01 -11.08
C ALA A 101 6.61 -2.09 -10.47
N VAL A 102 7.81 -2.29 -11.04
CA VAL A 102 8.81 -3.22 -10.50
C VAL A 102 9.26 -2.75 -9.12
N THR A 103 9.53 -1.46 -8.93
CA THR A 103 9.91 -0.93 -7.61
C THR A 103 8.79 -1.11 -6.58
N ILE A 104 7.52 -0.97 -6.96
CA ILE A 104 6.38 -1.25 -6.07
C ILE A 104 6.37 -2.72 -5.65
N ALA A 105 6.58 -3.66 -6.58
CA ALA A 105 6.65 -5.08 -6.26
C ALA A 105 7.77 -5.39 -5.25
N VAL A 106 8.95 -4.78 -5.42
CA VAL A 106 10.08 -4.90 -4.48
C VAL A 106 9.72 -4.32 -3.11
N VAL A 107 9.11 -3.14 -3.05
CA VAL A 107 8.69 -2.51 -1.79
C VAL A 107 7.66 -3.36 -1.05
N VAL A 108 6.67 -3.91 -1.76
CA VAL A 108 5.68 -4.84 -1.18
C VAL A 108 6.37 -6.09 -0.64
N PHE A 109 7.31 -6.66 -1.39
CA PHE A 109 8.06 -7.83 -0.95
C PHE A 109 8.87 -7.56 0.33
N ILE A 110 9.57 -6.42 0.40
CA ILE A 110 10.30 -5.99 1.61
C ILE A 110 9.34 -5.84 2.80
N ALA A 111 8.16 -5.24 2.59
CA ALA A 111 7.15 -5.05 3.64
C ALA A 111 6.50 -6.36 4.14
N VAL A 112 6.52 -7.42 3.31
CA VAL A 112 6.10 -8.76 3.68
C VAL A 112 7.21 -9.47 4.44
N MET A 113 8.44 -9.44 3.92
CA MET A 113 9.59 -10.08 4.56
C MET A 113 9.92 -9.48 5.92
N SER A 114 9.77 -8.16 6.10
CA SER A 114 9.95 -7.52 7.41
C SER A 114 8.94 -7.98 8.46
N ALA A 115 7.73 -8.35 8.04
CA ALA A 115 6.71 -8.89 8.93
C ALA A 115 6.97 -10.34 9.32
N ILE A 116 7.44 -11.16 8.36
CA ILE A 116 7.75 -12.58 8.59
C ILE A 116 8.97 -12.72 9.51
N THR A 117 10.02 -11.97 9.22
CA THR A 117 11.26 -12.00 9.99
C THR A 117 11.13 -11.34 11.35
N LYS A 118 10.01 -10.63 11.61
CA LYS A 118 9.77 -9.83 12.81
C LYS A 118 11.05 -9.09 13.20
N MET A 119 11.63 -8.31 12.27
CA MET A 119 12.89 -7.60 12.53
C MET A 119 12.81 -6.97 13.93
N LEU A 120 13.66 -7.51 14.81
CA LEU A 120 13.68 -7.33 16.26
C LEU A 120 13.79 -5.85 16.63
#